data_AF-A0A6C1QI12-F1
#
_entry.id   AF-A0A6C1QI12-F1
#
_cell.length_a   1.000
_cell.length_b   1.000
_cell.length_c   1.000
_cell.angle_alpha   90.00
_cell.angle_beta   90.00
_cell.angle_gamma   90.00
#
_symmetry.space_group_name_H-M   'P 1'
#
loop_
_entity.id
_entity.type
_entity.pdbx_description
1 polymer ?
#
loop_
_entity_poly.entity_id
_entity_poly.type
_entity_poly.pdbx_seq_one_letter_code
_entity_poly.pdbx_strand_id
1 'polypeptide(L)'
;MLIYNFYALFFKSIFKMKNWNSFFIISSIIIALILFITGKQSIENLFDDIHIRETVIVFFKTIAVSFIAVLAIITMVILILIDVLLTVLLRKEFPLFHLLYEHVYKQVAVGWYWDSHSGGHILMACIIMFGLGIIGMNLGSVFGKKKKVVVRKKT
;
A
#
# COMPACT_ATOMS: atom_id res chain seq x y z
N MET A 1 -22.02 -8.88 12.79
CA MET A 1 -22.73 -7.99 11.82
C MET A 1 -22.10 -6.58 11.74
N LEU A 2 -21.76 -5.92 12.86
CA LEU A 2 -21.10 -4.59 12.87
C LEU A 2 -19.73 -4.53 12.18
N ILE A 3 -18.88 -5.55 12.40
CA ILE A 3 -17.53 -5.62 11.81
C ILE A 3 -17.60 -5.69 10.28
N TYR A 4 -18.49 -6.53 9.73
CA TYR A 4 -18.70 -6.63 8.28
C TYR A 4 -19.19 -5.33 7.66
N ASN A 5 -20.10 -4.61 8.32
CA ASN A 5 -20.56 -3.30 7.85
C ASN A 5 -19.46 -2.25 7.92
N PHE A 6 -18.60 -2.26 8.95
CA PHE A 6 -17.44 -1.39 9.02
C PHE A 6 -16.46 -1.64 7.87
N TYR A 7 -16.11 -2.90 7.61
CA TYR A 7 -15.26 -3.27 6.48
C TYR A 7 -15.90 -2.91 5.15
N ALA A 8 -17.19 -3.16 4.93
CA ALA A 8 -17.88 -2.83 3.68
C ALA A 8 -17.94 -1.30 3.44
N LEU A 9 -18.22 -0.51 4.48
CA LEU A 9 -18.28 0.95 4.41
C LEU A 9 -16.89 1.55 4.20
N PHE A 10 -15.86 0.94 4.80
CA PHE A 10 -14.47 1.33 4.63
C PHE A 10 -13.90 0.91 3.28
N PHE A 11 -14.17 -0.31 2.80
CA PHE A 11 -13.77 -0.78 1.47
C PHE A 11 -14.42 0.11 0.40
N LYS A 12 -15.70 0.48 0.59
CA LYS A 12 -16.36 1.49 -0.21
C LYS A 12 -15.67 2.86 -0.11
N SER A 13 -15.10 3.23 1.03
CA SER A 13 -14.31 4.46 1.22
C SER A 13 -12.93 4.41 0.56
N ILE A 14 -12.20 3.29 0.63
CA ILE A 14 -10.95 3.05 -0.10
C ILE A 14 -11.21 3.14 -1.60
N PHE A 15 -12.23 2.43 -2.10
CA PHE A 15 -12.61 2.48 -3.51
C PHE A 15 -13.10 3.86 -3.95
N LYS A 16 -13.69 4.63 -3.03
CA LYS A 16 -14.10 6.03 -3.24
C LYS A 16 -12.95 7.01 -3.02
N MET A 17 -11.72 6.57 -2.68
CA MET A 17 -10.57 7.47 -2.64
C MET A 17 -10.36 8.04 -4.04
N LYS A 18 -10.71 9.32 -4.16
CA LYS A 18 -10.64 10.07 -5.41
C LYS A 18 -9.21 10.23 -5.94
N ASN A 19 -8.20 9.85 -5.14
CA ASN A 19 -6.78 10.10 -5.36
C ASN A 19 -5.92 8.82 -5.28
N TRP A 20 -6.32 7.76 -6.00
CA TRP A 20 -5.51 6.55 -6.21
C TRP A 20 -4.07 6.84 -6.65
N ASN A 21 -3.89 7.91 -7.41
CA ASN A 21 -2.59 8.41 -7.85
C ASN A 21 -1.67 8.78 -6.67
N SER A 22 -2.21 9.46 -5.65
CA SER A 22 -1.46 9.84 -4.45
C SER A 22 -1.08 8.60 -3.63
N PHE A 23 -1.94 7.58 -3.60
CA PHE A 23 -1.62 6.31 -2.94
C PHE A 23 -0.41 5.63 -3.59
N PHE A 24 -0.38 5.52 -4.93
CA PHE A 24 0.77 4.94 -5.62
C PHE A 24 2.08 5.72 -5.41
N ILE A 25 2.00 7.06 -5.39
CA ILE A 25 3.17 7.91 -5.10
C ILE A 25 3.67 7.68 -3.68
N ILE A 26 2.79 7.73 -2.67
CA ILE A 26 3.20 7.61 -1.27
C ILE A 26 3.73 6.21 -0.98
N SER A 27 3.03 5.16 -1.44
CA SER A 27 3.45 3.78 -1.20
C SER A 27 4.79 3.47 -1.87
N SER A 28 5.04 3.97 -3.09
CA SER A 28 6.33 3.76 -3.77
C SER A 28 7.48 4.45 -3.04
N ILE A 29 7.28 5.67 -2.53
CA ILE A 29 8.28 6.37 -1.72
C ILE A 29 8.57 5.60 -0.43
N ILE A 30 7.54 5.16 0.29
CA ILE A 30 7.71 4.43 1.55
C ILE A 30 8.47 3.13 1.33
N ILE A 31 8.10 2.34 0.33
CA ILE A 31 8.77 1.06 0.04
C ILE A 31 10.22 1.31 -0.41
N ALA A 32 10.47 2.30 -1.27
CA ALA A 32 11.81 2.67 -1.68
C ALA A 32 12.67 3.09 -0.48
N LEU A 33 12.14 3.90 0.45
CA LEU A 33 12.85 4.28 1.66
C LEU A 33 13.19 3.07 2.54
N ILE A 34 12.23 2.18 2.78
CA ILE A 34 12.46 0.95 3.56
C ILE A 34 13.58 0.12 2.91
N LEU A 35 13.58 0.04 1.60
CA LEU A 35 14.54 -0.72 0.80
C LEU A 35 15.98 -0.18 0.92
N PHE A 36 16.16 1.13 1.03
CA PHE A 36 17.47 1.73 1.36
C PHE A 36 17.83 1.60 2.84
N ILE A 37 16.87 1.83 3.76
CA ILE A 37 17.12 1.77 5.22
C ILE A 37 17.56 0.36 5.66
N THR A 38 16.97 -0.66 5.06
CA THR A 38 17.29 -2.08 5.35
C THR A 38 18.53 -2.58 4.61
N GLY A 39 19.13 -1.77 3.74
CA GLY A 39 20.30 -2.16 2.93
C GLY A 39 20.00 -3.21 1.87
N LYS A 40 18.73 -3.49 1.55
CA LYS A 40 18.36 -4.47 0.51
C LYS A 40 18.79 -4.01 -0.89
N GLN A 41 19.05 -2.73 -1.07
CA GLN A 41 19.66 -2.18 -2.28
C GLN A 41 20.77 -1.19 -1.93
N SER A 42 21.90 -1.34 -2.62
CA SER A 42 22.97 -0.35 -2.66
C SER A 42 22.80 0.58 -3.85
N ILE A 43 23.27 1.82 -3.70
CA ILE A 43 23.35 2.82 -4.77
C ILE A 43 24.28 2.36 -5.90
N GLU A 44 25.29 1.55 -5.58
CA GLU A 44 26.32 1.12 -6.52
C GLU A 44 25.78 0.17 -7.60
N ASN A 45 24.76 -0.64 -7.27
CA ASN A 45 24.23 -1.70 -8.14
C ASN A 45 22.73 -1.55 -8.41
N LEU A 46 22.23 -0.30 -8.55
CA LEU A 46 20.79 0.04 -8.66
C LEU A 46 20.02 -0.74 -9.72
N PHE A 47 20.68 -1.13 -10.81
CA PHE A 47 20.04 -1.73 -11.98
C PHE A 47 20.66 -3.06 -12.42
N ASP A 48 21.48 -3.68 -11.58
CA ASP A 48 22.05 -4.99 -11.88
C ASP A 48 20.96 -6.08 -11.83
N ASP A 49 21.06 -7.05 -12.74
CA ASP A 49 20.15 -8.21 -12.87
C ASP A 49 18.65 -7.88 -13.06
N ILE A 50 18.32 -6.74 -13.68
CA ILE A 50 16.91 -6.42 -13.99
C ILE A 50 16.42 -7.18 -15.22
N HIS A 51 15.66 -8.24 -14.97
CA HIS A 51 14.81 -8.91 -15.95
C HIS A 51 13.38 -8.34 -15.99
N ILE A 52 12.88 -8.05 -17.20
CA ILE A 52 11.54 -7.48 -17.43
C ILE A 52 10.44 -8.39 -16.87
N ARG A 53 10.52 -9.71 -17.13
CA ARG A 53 9.50 -10.68 -16.70
C ARG A 53 9.33 -10.69 -15.19
N GLU A 54 10.43 -10.73 -14.45
CA GLU A 54 10.43 -10.75 -12.98
C GLU A 54 9.98 -9.42 -12.43
N THR A 55 10.40 -8.31 -13.03
CA THR A 55 9.98 -6.96 -12.65
C THR A 55 8.45 -6.78 -12.75
N VAL A 56 7.81 -7.33 -13.78
CA VAL A 56 6.34 -7.27 -13.91
C VAL A 56 5.65 -8.05 -12.79
N ILE A 57 6.16 -9.23 -12.43
CA ILE A 57 5.62 -10.04 -11.33
C ILE A 57 5.79 -9.27 -10.00
N VAL A 58 6.97 -8.72 -9.76
CA VAL A 58 7.28 -7.92 -8.56
C VAL A 58 6.42 -6.67 -8.49
N PHE A 59 6.11 -6.04 -9.62
CA PHE A 59 5.20 -4.90 -9.67
C PHE A 59 3.81 -5.27 -9.14
N PHE A 60 3.20 -6.35 -9.63
CA PHE A 60 1.89 -6.79 -9.12
C PHE A 60 1.94 -7.19 -7.64
N LYS A 61 3.00 -7.87 -7.21
CA LYS A 61 3.18 -8.20 -5.79
C LYS A 61 3.36 -6.96 -4.92
N THR A 62 4.09 -5.94 -5.40
CA THR A 62 4.28 -4.66 -4.71
C THR A 62 2.95 -3.94 -4.50
N ILE A 63 2.07 -3.94 -5.52
CA ILE A 63 0.72 -3.41 -5.40
C ILE A 63 -0.08 -4.19 -4.35
N ALA A 64 -0.08 -5.53 -4.44
CA ALA A 64 -0.81 -6.38 -3.50
C ALA A 64 -0.35 -6.16 -2.06
N VAL A 65 0.96 -6.11 -1.80
CA VAL A 65 1.52 -5.85 -0.47
C VAL A 65 1.19 -4.43 0.01
N SER A 66 1.21 -3.42 -0.87
CA SER A 66 0.80 -2.06 -0.51
C SER A 66 -0.66 -2.02 -0.03
N PHE A 67 -1.56 -2.76 -0.69
CA PHE A 67 -2.96 -2.89 -0.25
C PHE A 67 -3.10 -3.64 1.07
N ILE A 68 -2.40 -4.77 1.21
CA ILE A 68 -2.43 -5.58 2.43
C ILE A 68 -1.87 -4.77 3.61
N ALA A 69 -0.82 -3.98 3.40
CA ALA A 69 -0.24 -3.12 4.43
C ALA A 69 -1.24 -2.07 4.92
N VAL A 70 -1.97 -1.40 4.02
CA VAL A 70 -3.03 -0.47 4.41
C VAL A 70 -4.10 -1.18 5.24
N LEU A 71 -4.61 -2.31 4.74
CA LEU A 71 -5.61 -3.11 5.45
C LEU A 71 -5.10 -3.55 6.83
N ALA A 72 -3.86 -4.00 6.92
CA ALA A 72 -3.22 -4.42 8.16
C ALA A 72 -3.13 -3.27 9.18
N ILE A 73 -2.77 -2.05 8.76
CA ILE A 73 -2.72 -0.87 9.65
C ILE A 73 -4.11 -0.56 10.21
N ILE A 74 -5.15 -0.62 9.38
CA ILE A 74 -6.52 -0.35 9.83
C ILE A 74 -6.98 -1.44 10.80
N THR A 75 -6.73 -2.70 10.44
CA THR A 75 -7.07 -3.84 11.28
C THR A 75 -6.30 -3.79 12.60
N MET A 76 -5.04 -3.34 12.63
CA MET A 76 -4.27 -3.17 13.87
C MET A 76 -4.97 -2.26 14.87
N VAL A 77 -5.57 -1.13 14.45
CA VAL A 77 -6.28 -0.24 15.39
C VAL A 77 -7.45 -0.94 16.07
N ILE A 78 -8.23 -1.72 15.30
CA ILE A 78 -9.37 -2.48 15.82
C ILE A 78 -8.88 -3.63 16.70
N LEU A 79 -7.83 -4.34 16.27
CA LEU A 79 -7.28 -5.46 17.01
C LEU A 79 -6.64 -5.03 18.32
N ILE A 80 -5.97 -3.88 18.38
CA ILE A 80 -5.41 -3.35 19.63
C ILE A 80 -6.53 -3.06 20.63
N LEU A 81 -7.65 -2.47 20.20
CA LEU A 81 -8.80 -2.24 21.08
C LEU A 81 -9.37 -3.57 21.63
N ILE A 82 -9.50 -4.58 20.77
CA ILE A 82 -9.98 -5.91 21.18
C ILE A 82 -8.96 -6.61 22.08
N ASP A 83 -7.67 -6.54 21.76
CA ASP A 83 -6.60 -7.15 22.55
C ASP A 83 -6.48 -6.49 23.93
N VAL A 84 -6.68 -5.17 24.06
CA VAL A 84 -6.74 -4.50 25.37
C VAL A 84 -7.90 -5.05 26.20
N LEU A 85 -9.08 -5.24 25.60
CA LEU A 85 -10.22 -5.85 26.28
C LEU A 85 -9.95 -7.32 26.65
N LEU A 86 -9.38 -8.11 25.75
CA LEU A 86 -9.02 -9.51 25.98
C LEU A 86 -7.92 -9.63 27.05
N THR A 87 -6.96 -8.71 27.08
CA THR A 87 -5.88 -8.71 28.07
C THR A 87 -6.45 -8.44 29.47
N VAL A 88 -7.38 -7.49 29.60
CA VAL A 88 -8.07 -7.20 30.86
C VAL A 88 -8.95 -8.37 31.33
N LEU A 89 -9.61 -9.06 30.40
CA LEU A 89 -10.55 -10.16 30.72
C LEU A 89 -9.86 -11.53 30.91
N LEU A 90 -8.86 -11.86 30.10
CA LEU A 90 -8.24 -13.19 30.01
C LEU A 90 -6.79 -13.25 30.50
N ARG A 91 -6.19 -12.11 30.89
CA ARG A 91 -4.78 -11.98 31.31
C ARG A 91 -3.79 -12.62 30.33
N LYS A 92 -4.11 -12.66 29.03
CA LYS A 92 -3.22 -13.07 27.96
C LYS A 92 -2.76 -11.85 27.17
N GLU A 93 -1.47 -11.79 26.88
CA GLU A 93 -0.87 -10.69 26.13
C GLU A 93 -1.19 -10.81 24.63
N PHE A 94 -1.94 -9.82 24.11
CA PHE A 94 -2.06 -9.46 22.69
C PHE A 94 -2.09 -10.62 21.65
N PRO A 95 -3.01 -11.60 21.80
CA PRO A 95 -3.05 -12.78 20.93
C PRO A 95 -3.40 -12.45 19.47
N LEU A 96 -4.22 -11.43 19.21
CA LEU A 96 -4.64 -11.10 17.84
C LEU A 96 -3.57 -10.30 17.10
N PHE A 97 -2.84 -9.42 17.80
CA PHE A 97 -1.68 -8.73 17.25
C PHE A 97 -0.59 -9.72 16.82
N HIS A 98 -0.33 -10.73 17.64
CA HIS A 98 0.65 -11.79 17.31
C HIS A 98 0.25 -12.55 16.04
N LEU A 99 -1.03 -12.90 15.89
CA LEU A 99 -1.53 -13.57 14.67
C LEU A 99 -1.34 -12.72 13.42
N LEU A 100 -1.62 -11.42 13.50
CA LEU A 100 -1.44 -10.49 12.39
C LEU A 100 0.03 -10.35 12.02
N TYR A 101 0.93 -10.28 13.01
CA TYR A 101 2.37 -10.25 12.79
C TYR A 101 2.89 -11.55 12.13
N GLU A 102 2.52 -12.71 12.64
CA GLU A 102 2.93 -14.01 12.10
C GLU A 102 2.44 -14.23 10.66
N HIS A 103 1.14 -14.01 10.40
CA HIS A 103 0.55 -14.39 9.12
C HIS A 103 0.65 -13.28 8.07
N VAL A 104 0.47 -12.02 8.45
CA VAL A 104 0.45 -10.92 7.47
C VAL A 104 1.86 -10.37 7.27
N TYR A 105 2.59 -10.09 8.35
CA TYR A 105 3.92 -9.52 8.22
C TYR A 105 4.97 -10.57 7.83
N LYS A 106 5.17 -11.63 8.64
CA LYS A 106 6.23 -12.62 8.34
C LYS A 106 5.96 -13.41 7.06
N GLN A 107 4.78 -14.00 6.90
CA GLN A 107 4.54 -14.89 5.75
C GLN A 107 4.33 -14.11 4.44
N VAL A 108 3.52 -13.04 4.45
CA VAL A 108 3.17 -12.31 3.22
C VAL A 108 4.16 -11.19 2.91
N ALA A 109 4.38 -10.25 3.83
CA ALA A 109 5.24 -9.10 3.54
C ALA A 109 6.72 -9.50 3.45
N VAL A 110 7.20 -10.33 4.38
CA VAL A 110 8.61 -10.76 4.40
C VAL A 110 8.83 -11.95 3.47
N GLY A 111 8.21 -13.11 3.74
CA GLY A 111 8.47 -14.34 2.99
C GLY A 111 8.08 -14.26 1.51
N TRP A 112 6.82 -14.00 1.20
CA TRP A 112 6.29 -14.05 -0.17
C TRP A 112 6.72 -12.87 -1.06
N TYR A 113 7.03 -11.73 -0.45
CA TYR A 113 7.35 -10.50 -1.16
C TYR A 113 8.77 -10.02 -0.95
N TRP A 114 9.19 -9.72 0.29
CA TRP A 114 10.49 -9.13 0.54
C TRP A 114 11.63 -10.06 0.18
N ASP A 115 11.70 -11.24 0.79
CA ASP A 115 12.82 -12.17 0.65
C ASP A 115 12.82 -12.89 -0.69
N SER A 116 11.64 -13.01 -1.31
CA SER A 116 11.46 -13.68 -2.61
C SER A 116 12.00 -12.90 -3.82
N HIS A 117 12.41 -11.62 -3.65
CA HIS A 117 12.86 -10.81 -4.79
C HIS A 117 14.05 -9.91 -4.42
N SER A 118 14.88 -9.60 -5.42
CA SER A 118 16.01 -8.68 -5.26
C SER A 118 15.53 -7.24 -5.06
N GLY A 119 16.38 -6.42 -4.42
CA GLY A 119 16.11 -4.99 -4.23
C GLY A 119 15.90 -4.25 -5.54
N GLY A 120 16.64 -4.61 -6.61
CA GLY A 120 16.57 -3.94 -7.92
C GLY A 120 15.19 -4.07 -8.56
N HIS A 121 14.57 -5.26 -8.52
CA HIS A 121 13.21 -5.43 -9.04
C HIS A 121 12.16 -4.68 -8.22
N ILE A 122 12.31 -4.65 -6.89
CA ILE A 122 11.38 -3.92 -6.02
C ILE A 122 11.51 -2.41 -6.27
N LEU A 123 12.74 -1.91 -6.42
CA LEU A 123 13.01 -0.52 -6.75
C LEU A 123 12.42 -0.15 -8.11
N MET A 124 12.61 -0.98 -9.13
CA MET A 124 12.03 -0.77 -10.46
C MET A 124 10.49 -0.77 -10.41
N ALA A 125 9.89 -1.70 -9.65
CA ALA A 125 8.45 -1.70 -9.42
C ALA A 125 7.98 -0.40 -8.73
N CYS A 126 8.74 0.12 -7.76
CA CYS A 126 8.44 1.40 -7.12
C CYS A 126 8.52 2.57 -8.11
N ILE A 127 9.53 2.61 -8.98
CA ILE A 127 9.67 3.65 -10.02
C ILE A 127 8.47 3.62 -10.98
N ILE A 128 8.08 2.44 -11.46
CA ILE A 128 6.91 2.29 -12.34
C ILE A 128 5.64 2.75 -11.64
N MET A 129 5.45 2.34 -10.38
CA MET A 129 4.28 2.72 -9.59
C MET A 129 4.22 4.24 -9.32
N PHE A 130 5.37 4.85 -9.03
CA PHE A 130 5.50 6.30 -8.88
C PHE A 130 5.17 7.04 -10.17
N GLY A 131 5.72 6.58 -11.31
CA GLY A 131 5.46 7.15 -12.63
C GLY A 131 3.98 7.10 -13.01
N LEU A 132 3.32 5.96 -12.80
CA LEU A 132 1.88 5.81 -13.03
C LEU A 132 1.05 6.78 -12.15
N GLY A 133 1.45 6.96 -10.89
CA GLY A 133 0.83 7.92 -9.99
C GLY A 133 0.96 9.36 -10.49
N ILE A 134 2.14 9.79 -10.94
CA ILE A 134 2.35 11.13 -11.50
C ILE A 134 1.54 11.36 -12.78
N ILE A 135 1.59 10.40 -13.72
CA ILE A 135 0.85 10.48 -14.98
C ILE A 135 -0.64 10.60 -14.71
N GLY A 136 -1.18 9.77 -13.82
CA GLY A 136 -2.59 9.82 -13.44
C GLY A 136 -2.98 11.16 -12.78
N MET A 137 -2.11 11.73 -11.94
CA MET A 137 -2.37 13.00 -11.27
C MET A 137 -2.41 14.17 -12.27
N ASN A 138 -1.48 14.18 -13.23
CA ASN A 138 -1.40 15.23 -14.25
C ASN A 138 -2.53 15.13 -15.28
N LEU A 139 -2.88 13.92 -15.74
CA LEU A 139 -4.01 13.73 -16.65
C LEU A 139 -5.35 14.09 -15.99
N GLY A 140 -5.56 13.71 -14.73
CA GLY A 140 -6.77 14.08 -13.98
C GLY A 140 -6.96 15.60 -13.84
N SER A 141 -5.86 16.36 -13.68
CA SER A 141 -5.87 17.83 -13.65
C SER A 141 -6.27 18.44 -15.00
N VAL A 142 -5.80 17.87 -16.12
CA VAL A 142 -6.12 18.35 -17.48
C VAL A 142 -7.59 18.11 -17.83
N PHE A 143 -8.16 16.95 -17.47
CA PHE A 143 -9.58 16.65 -17.73
C PHE A 143 -10.54 17.30 -16.70
N GLY A 144 -10.09 17.56 -15.47
CA GLY A 144 -10.89 18.19 -14.41
C GLY A 144 -11.11 19.69 -14.60
N LYS A 145 -10.21 20.40 -15.30
CA LYS A 145 -10.36 21.83 -15.58
C LYS A 145 -11.47 22.16 -16.59
N LYS A 146 -11.90 21.21 -17.43
CA LYS A 146 -12.96 21.45 -18.42
C LYS A 146 -14.40 21.40 -17.88
N LYS A 147 -14.62 21.04 -16.61
CA LYS A 147 -15.98 20.93 -16.02
C LYS A 147 -16.41 22.10 -15.12
N LYS A 148 -15.68 23.22 -15.12
CA LYS A 148 -16.11 24.50 -14.52
C LYS A 148 -16.30 25.57 -15.60
N VAL A 149 -17.20 25.36 -16.54
CA VAL A 149 -17.88 26.45 -17.23
C VAL A 149 -19.31 26.47 -16.68
N VAL A 150 -19.46 26.98 -15.46
CA VAL A 150 -20.77 27.34 -14.92
C VAL A 150 -21.16 28.68 -15.54
N VAL A 151 -22.11 28.60 -16.46
CA VAL A 151 -23.16 29.58 -16.81
C VAL A 151 -22.94 31.01 -16.30
N ARG A 152 -22.74 31.95 -17.23
CA ARG A 152 -23.27 33.31 -17.07
C ARG A 152 -23.43 34.03 -18.41
N LYS A 153 -24.66 34.07 -18.91
CA LYS A 153 -25.25 35.12 -19.77
C LYS A 153 -26.67 34.68 -20.10
N LYS A 154 -27.72 35.48 -19.99
CA LYS A 154 -28.05 36.74 -19.32
C LYS A 154 -29.59 36.70 -19.31
N THR A 155 -30.20 37.29 -18.29
CA THR A 155 -31.61 37.74 -18.25
C THR A 155 -32.14 38.21 -19.59
#